data_AF-A0A250KFF9-F1
#
_entry.id   AF-A0A250KFF9-F1
#
_cell.length_a   1.000
_cell.length_b   1.000
_cell.length_c   1.000
_cell.angle_alpha   90.00
_cell.angle_beta   90.00
_cell.angle_gamma   90.00
#
_symmetry.space_group_name_H-M   'P 1'
#
loop_
_entity.id
_entity.type
_entity.pdbx_description
1 polymer ?
#
loop_
_entity_poly.entity_id
_entity_poly.type
_entity_poly.pdbx_seq_one_letter_code
_entity_poly.pdbx_strand_id
1 'polypeptide(L)'
;MKKYITMLILACVCFLSTHAQHSCKDCIYDLYKVLETCQSKCIDIGDNTYSVKSLYQDKSDSIIFAAITKAHVFSYGNPLDSVVELDLGDKALYFMVTTEPPRSFRYSDINCIYDSKGCNLLYKEDYMKFPAVINDPDGFTYVRERPTTKSKVKTKIRRNQIFLYTPIWGSDWCRVYFDDGSLFIGYIYHKRILPFDKCPVDIKKKMIRFMFD
;
A
#
# COMPACT_ATOMS: atom_id res chain seq x y z
N MET A 1 -7.20 -28.16 27.81
CA MET A 1 -7.50 -26.73 28.04
C MET A 1 -6.57 -25.76 27.30
N LYS A 2 -5.23 -25.80 27.48
CA LYS A 2 -4.31 -24.85 26.81
C LYS A 2 -4.46 -24.80 25.27
N LYS A 3 -4.53 -25.94 24.58
CA LYS A 3 -4.72 -25.98 23.10
C LYS A 3 -6.01 -25.30 22.61
N TYR A 4 -7.11 -25.44 23.36
CA TYR A 4 -8.39 -24.81 23.00
C TYR A 4 -8.36 -23.30 23.20
N ILE A 5 -7.71 -22.83 24.27
CA ILE A 5 -7.51 -21.39 24.51
C ILE A 5 -6.61 -20.79 23.44
N THR A 6 -5.52 -21.47 23.06
CA THR A 6 -4.64 -21.00 21.97
C THR A 6 -5.36 -20.99 20.62
N MET A 7 -6.17 -22.00 20.32
CA MET A 7 -7.02 -22.03 19.11
C MET A 7 -8.08 -20.93 19.11
N LEU A 8 -8.69 -20.64 20.27
CA LEU A 8 -9.69 -19.57 20.41
C LEU A 8 -9.05 -18.19 20.24
N ILE A 9 -7.89 -17.95 20.84
CA ILE A 9 -7.13 -16.71 20.68
C ILE A 9 -6.68 -16.55 19.22
N LEU A 10 -6.16 -17.62 18.60
CA LEU A 10 -5.74 -17.58 17.20
C LEU A 10 -6.93 -17.33 16.27
N ALA A 11 -8.07 -17.96 16.53
CA ALA A 11 -9.32 -17.72 15.81
C ALA A 11 -9.79 -16.27 15.99
N CYS A 12 -9.81 -15.73 17.21
CA CYS A 12 -10.16 -14.33 17.47
C CYS A 12 -9.21 -13.36 16.78
N VAL A 13 -7.90 -13.62 16.77
CA VAL A 13 -6.91 -12.79 16.05
C VAL A 13 -7.13 -12.88 14.54
N CYS A 14 -7.44 -14.07 14.00
CA CYS A 14 -7.78 -14.25 12.60
C CYS A 14 -9.10 -13.53 12.24
N PHE A 15 -10.15 -13.63 13.05
CA PHE A 15 -11.44 -12.94 12.85
C PHE A 15 -11.31 -11.42 12.97
N LEU A 16 -10.50 -10.93 13.90
CA LEU A 16 -10.21 -9.50 14.03
C LEU A 16 -9.41 -8.98 12.83
N SER A 17 -8.50 -9.79 12.28
CA SER A 17 -7.72 -9.43 11.09
C SER A 17 -8.56 -9.44 9.80
N THR A 18 -9.48 -10.40 9.64
CA THR A 18 -10.40 -10.44 8.48
C THR A 18 -11.47 -9.35 8.58
N HIS A 19 -12.00 -9.06 9.77
CA HIS A 19 -12.88 -7.91 9.99
C HIS A 19 -12.18 -6.56 9.78
N ALA A 20 -10.89 -6.44 10.14
CA ALA A 20 -10.08 -5.24 9.83
C ALA A 20 -9.81 -5.05 8.33
N GLN A 21 -9.75 -6.15 7.55
CA GLN A 21 -9.59 -6.06 6.08
C GLN A 21 -10.89 -5.69 5.36
N HIS A 22 -12.05 -6.14 5.85
CA HIS A 22 -13.35 -5.71 5.30
C HIS A 22 -13.59 -4.21 5.53
N SER A 23 -13.22 -3.70 6.70
CA SER A 23 -13.48 -2.31 7.06
C SER A 23 -12.78 -1.25 6.22
N CYS A 24 -11.60 -1.54 5.65
CA CYS A 24 -10.88 -0.53 4.87
C CYS A 24 -11.56 -0.24 3.53
N LYS A 25 -12.22 -1.26 2.94
CA LYS A 25 -13.00 -1.09 1.71
C LYS A 25 -14.26 -0.27 1.95
N ASP A 26 -14.87 -0.42 3.13
CA ASP A 26 -16.08 0.31 3.50
C ASP A 26 -15.83 1.81 3.57
N CYS A 27 -14.67 2.28 4.06
CA CYS A 27 -14.30 3.69 4.02
C CYS A 27 -14.28 4.27 2.60
N ILE A 28 -13.83 3.47 1.62
CA ILE A 28 -13.75 3.89 0.22
C ILE A 28 -15.13 3.80 -0.43
N TYR A 29 -15.91 2.78 -0.10
CA TYR A 29 -17.31 2.70 -0.52
C TYR A 29 -18.11 3.92 -0.04
N ASP A 30 -17.96 4.28 1.24
CA ASP A 30 -18.54 5.48 1.86
C ASP A 30 -18.12 6.75 1.13
N LEU A 31 -16.83 6.90 0.80
CA LEU A 31 -16.31 8.02 -0.01
C LEU A 31 -17.09 8.15 -1.32
N TYR A 32 -17.17 7.07 -2.11
CA TYR A 32 -17.80 7.13 -3.42
C TYR A 32 -19.32 7.26 -3.36
N LYS A 33 -19.97 6.80 -2.29
CA LYS A 33 -21.39 7.09 -2.04
C LYS A 33 -21.63 8.58 -1.81
N VAL A 34 -20.74 9.24 -1.07
CA VAL A 34 -20.81 10.69 -0.89
C VAL A 34 -20.54 11.40 -2.21
N LEU A 35 -19.53 10.97 -2.97
CA LEU A 35 -19.18 11.56 -4.26
C LEU A 35 -20.29 11.43 -5.32
N GLU A 36 -21.04 10.33 -5.37
CA GLU A 36 -22.21 10.16 -6.27
C GLU A 36 -23.24 11.29 -6.10
N THR A 37 -23.38 11.83 -4.89
CA THR A 37 -24.33 12.90 -4.56
C THR A 37 -23.69 14.29 -4.49
N CYS A 38 -22.35 14.36 -4.58
CA CYS A 38 -21.59 15.58 -4.42
C CYS A 38 -21.67 16.44 -5.68
N GLN A 39 -22.13 17.69 -5.53
CA GLN A 39 -22.15 18.68 -6.61
C GLN A 39 -20.84 19.48 -6.70
N SER A 40 -19.96 19.35 -5.70
CA SER A 40 -18.67 20.05 -5.65
C SER A 40 -17.63 19.37 -6.55
N LYS A 41 -16.70 20.17 -7.07
CA LYS A 41 -15.54 19.65 -7.81
C LYS A 41 -14.44 19.09 -6.90
N CYS A 42 -14.55 19.32 -5.60
CA CYS A 42 -13.60 18.88 -4.59
C CYS A 42 -14.32 18.31 -3.37
N ILE A 43 -13.62 17.46 -2.61
CA ILE A 43 -14.06 16.90 -1.33
C ILE A 43 -12.94 17.00 -0.31
N ASP A 44 -13.30 17.30 0.93
CA ASP A 44 -12.38 17.26 2.06
C ASP A 44 -12.39 15.86 2.68
N ILE A 45 -11.20 15.32 2.91
CA ILE A 45 -10.94 14.01 3.51
C ILE A 45 -9.90 14.24 4.60
N GLY A 46 -10.32 14.22 5.87
CA GLY A 46 -9.47 14.70 6.97
C GLY A 46 -9.08 16.17 6.75
N ASP A 47 -7.79 16.46 6.85
CA ASP A 47 -7.23 17.80 6.62
C ASP A 47 -6.88 18.08 5.15
N ASN A 48 -7.21 17.16 4.24
CA ASN A 48 -6.80 17.18 2.84
C ASN A 48 -7.97 17.43 1.89
N THR A 49 -7.82 18.34 0.92
CA THR A 49 -8.83 18.60 -0.11
C THR A 49 -8.43 17.95 -1.44
N TYR A 50 -9.23 17.01 -1.92
CA TYR A 50 -9.02 16.30 -3.19
C TYR A 50 -9.96 16.78 -4.29
N SER A 51 -9.49 16.83 -5.53
CA SER A 51 -10.40 17.02 -6.66
C SER A 51 -11.17 15.72 -6.94
N VAL A 52 -12.47 15.82 -7.17
CA VAL A 52 -13.31 14.65 -7.52
C VAL A 52 -12.78 13.99 -8.78
N LYS A 53 -12.34 14.78 -9.77
CA LYS A 53 -11.73 14.25 -11.00
C LYS A 53 -10.53 13.35 -10.73
N SER A 54 -9.63 13.73 -9.81
CA SER A 54 -8.47 12.90 -9.47
C SER A 54 -8.85 11.61 -8.74
N LEU A 55 -9.95 11.61 -7.99
CA LEU A 55 -10.45 10.40 -7.33
C LEU A 55 -11.07 9.44 -8.36
N TYR A 56 -11.78 9.94 -9.36
CA TYR A 56 -12.35 9.07 -10.39
C TYR A 56 -11.33 8.60 -11.43
N GLN A 57 -10.20 9.30 -11.60
CA GLN A 57 -9.22 8.98 -12.65
C GLN A 57 -9.85 8.84 -14.05
N ASP A 58 -10.86 9.67 -14.33
CA ASP A 58 -11.69 9.66 -15.54
C ASP A 58 -12.54 8.38 -15.73
N LYS A 59 -12.84 7.65 -14.66
CA LYS A 59 -13.73 6.46 -14.65
C LYS A 59 -15.16 6.82 -14.28
N SER A 60 -16.10 5.92 -14.59
CA SER A 60 -17.51 6.00 -14.15
C SER A 60 -17.70 5.37 -12.77
N ASP A 61 -18.78 5.72 -12.08
CA ASP A 61 -19.19 5.09 -10.81
C ASP A 61 -19.21 3.58 -10.89
N SER A 62 -19.80 3.03 -11.96
CA SER A 62 -19.89 1.58 -12.16
C SER A 62 -18.53 0.87 -12.15
N ILE A 63 -17.50 1.49 -12.76
CA ILE A 63 -16.14 0.96 -12.77
C ILE A 63 -15.54 1.08 -11.37
N ILE A 64 -15.71 2.22 -10.70
CA ILE A 64 -15.20 2.45 -9.36
C ILE A 64 -15.81 1.44 -8.36
N PHE A 65 -17.12 1.32 -8.29
CA PHE A 65 -17.77 0.39 -7.36
C PHE A 65 -17.39 -1.06 -7.66
N ALA A 66 -17.27 -1.44 -8.93
CA ALA A 66 -16.75 -2.77 -9.29
C ALA A 66 -15.30 -2.96 -8.80
N ALA A 67 -14.44 -1.95 -8.92
CA ALA A 67 -13.08 -2.00 -8.43
C ALA A 67 -13.03 -2.12 -6.89
N ILE A 68 -13.86 -1.37 -6.16
CA ILE A 68 -13.95 -1.45 -4.68
C ILE A 68 -14.29 -2.87 -4.23
N THR A 69 -15.27 -3.52 -4.86
CA THR A 69 -15.65 -4.91 -4.49
C THR A 69 -14.48 -5.88 -4.64
N LYS A 70 -13.65 -5.69 -5.67
CA LYS A 70 -12.49 -6.53 -5.98
C LYS A 70 -11.18 -6.04 -5.38
N ALA A 71 -11.20 -4.92 -4.66
CA ALA A 71 -9.99 -4.24 -4.20
C ALA A 71 -9.10 -5.18 -3.38
N HIS A 72 -7.80 -5.04 -3.55
CA HIS A 72 -6.83 -5.79 -2.77
C HIS A 72 -6.45 -4.98 -1.52
N VAL A 73 -6.51 -5.61 -0.34
CA VAL A 73 -6.18 -4.95 0.93
C VAL A 73 -4.96 -5.64 1.52
N PHE A 74 -3.91 -4.86 1.82
CA PHE A 74 -2.69 -5.39 2.39
C PHE A 74 -2.11 -4.49 3.47
N SER A 75 -1.40 -5.12 4.41
CA SER A 75 -0.59 -4.43 5.42
C SER A 75 0.86 -4.37 4.94
N TYR A 76 1.52 -3.25 5.24
CA TYR A 76 2.94 -3.05 4.98
C TYR A 76 3.75 -2.98 6.29
N GLY A 77 3.14 -3.35 7.42
CA GLY A 77 3.78 -3.43 8.73
C GLY A 77 3.54 -2.24 9.64
N ASN A 78 2.88 -1.18 9.16
CA ASN A 78 2.33 -0.15 10.04
C ASN A 78 1.12 -0.72 10.80
N PRO A 79 1.10 -0.69 12.15
CA PRO A 79 -0.05 -1.15 12.92
C PRO A 79 -1.25 -0.19 12.82
N LEU A 80 -1.04 1.06 12.41
CA LEU A 80 -2.08 2.08 12.34
C LEU A 80 -2.80 2.07 11.00
N ASP A 81 -2.16 1.64 9.92
CA ASP A 81 -2.70 1.79 8.57
C ASP A 81 -2.71 0.49 7.77
N SER A 82 -3.66 0.39 6.85
CA SER A 82 -3.66 -0.58 5.75
C SER A 82 -3.82 0.12 4.41
N VAL A 83 -3.41 -0.56 3.34
CA VAL A 83 -3.52 -0.04 1.97
C VAL A 83 -4.63 -0.78 1.24
N VAL A 84 -5.51 -0.02 0.59
CA VAL A 84 -6.50 -0.56 -0.34
C VAL A 84 -6.11 -0.14 -1.75
N GLU A 85 -5.86 -1.14 -2.59
CA GLU A 85 -5.51 -0.99 -4.00
C GLU A 85 -6.76 -1.21 -4.86
N LEU A 86 -7.16 -0.16 -5.59
CA LEU A 86 -8.23 -0.20 -6.57
C LEU A 86 -7.64 -0.33 -7.96
N ASP A 87 -7.87 -1.49 -8.58
CA ASP A 87 -7.60 -1.72 -10.00
C ASP A 87 -8.73 -1.11 -10.85
N LEU A 88 -8.41 -0.11 -11.67
CA LEU A 88 -9.31 0.58 -12.59
C LEU A 88 -9.09 0.18 -14.05
N GLY A 89 -8.36 -0.90 -14.29
CA GLY A 89 -7.93 -1.41 -15.59
C GLY A 89 -6.56 -0.86 -16.01
N ASP A 90 -6.55 0.27 -16.71
CA ASP A 90 -5.33 0.96 -17.17
C ASP A 90 -4.67 1.84 -16.10
N LYS A 91 -5.37 2.08 -15.00
CA LYS A 91 -4.93 2.87 -13.85
C LYS A 91 -5.22 2.14 -12.55
N ALA A 92 -4.56 2.57 -11.49
CA ALA A 92 -4.89 2.22 -10.13
C ALA A 92 -4.87 3.44 -9.21
N LEU A 93 -5.58 3.29 -8.09
CA LEU A 93 -5.49 4.16 -6.92
C LEU A 93 -5.14 3.33 -5.69
N TYR A 94 -4.34 3.91 -4.81
CA TYR A 94 -4.00 3.31 -3.53
C TYR A 94 -4.46 4.25 -2.42
N PHE A 95 -5.26 3.72 -1.49
CA PHE A 95 -5.79 4.46 -0.35
C PHE A 95 -5.11 3.94 0.91
N MET A 96 -4.43 4.81 1.64
CA MET A 96 -3.98 4.52 3.00
C MET A 96 -5.12 4.82 3.96
N VAL A 97 -5.55 3.83 4.71
CA VAL A 97 -6.71 3.90 5.60
C VAL A 97 -6.29 3.58 7.03
N THR A 98 -6.67 4.44 7.96
CA THR A 98 -6.48 4.24 9.39
C THR A 98 -7.30 3.04 9.87
N THR A 99 -6.66 2.18 10.64
CA THR A 99 -7.22 0.96 11.23
C THR A 99 -7.23 0.99 12.76
N GLU A 100 -6.73 2.08 13.35
CA GLU A 100 -6.69 2.32 14.79
C GLU A 100 -8.11 2.48 15.38
N PRO A 101 -8.42 1.88 16.54
CA PRO A 101 -9.68 2.11 17.26
C PRO A 101 -9.77 3.50 17.91
N PRO A 102 -10.99 4.07 18.08
CA PRO A 102 -12.29 3.54 17.69
C PRO A 102 -12.53 3.72 16.18
N ARG A 103 -12.87 2.62 15.49
CA ARG A 103 -13.07 2.62 14.03
C ARG A 103 -14.41 3.25 13.68
N SER A 104 -14.45 4.18 12.74
CA SER A 104 -15.69 4.81 12.28
C SER A 104 -16.16 4.32 10.90
N PHE A 105 -15.27 3.66 10.14
CA PHE A 105 -15.52 3.13 8.78
C PHE A 105 -15.97 4.21 7.79
N ARG A 106 -15.60 5.46 8.06
CA ARG A 106 -15.96 6.61 7.24
C ARG A 106 -14.82 6.96 6.31
N TYR A 107 -15.14 7.65 5.22
CA TYR A 107 -14.10 8.16 4.32
C TYR A 107 -13.12 9.11 5.02
N SER A 108 -13.47 9.72 6.15
CA SER A 108 -12.56 10.52 6.97
C SER A 108 -11.38 9.73 7.54
N ASP A 109 -11.46 8.40 7.60
CA ASP A 109 -10.36 7.53 8.05
C ASP A 109 -9.31 7.30 6.93
N ILE A 110 -9.51 7.86 5.73
CA ILE A 110 -8.53 7.83 4.64
C ILE A 110 -7.48 8.91 4.87
N ASN A 111 -6.22 8.50 5.03
CA ASN A 111 -5.10 9.39 5.34
C ASN A 111 -4.50 10.02 4.08
N CYS A 112 -4.21 9.18 3.08
CA CYS A 112 -3.54 9.57 1.85
C CYS A 112 -4.05 8.74 0.67
N ILE A 113 -3.99 9.33 -0.52
CA ILE A 113 -4.40 8.70 -1.78
C ILE A 113 -3.28 8.86 -2.79
N TYR A 114 -2.90 7.76 -3.44
CA TYR A 114 -1.79 7.69 -4.40
C TYR A 114 -2.27 7.21 -5.77
N ASP A 115 -1.61 7.69 -6.82
CA ASP A 115 -1.88 7.33 -8.21
C ASP A 115 -1.21 6.02 -8.64
N SER A 116 -1.32 5.72 -9.94
CA SER A 116 -0.76 4.53 -10.58
C SER A 116 0.78 4.45 -10.52
N LYS A 117 1.46 5.56 -10.25
CA LYS A 117 2.92 5.62 -10.06
C LYS A 117 3.30 5.58 -8.57
N GLY A 118 2.31 5.40 -7.69
CA GLY A 118 2.46 5.49 -6.25
C GLY A 118 2.79 6.89 -5.76
N CYS A 119 2.52 7.93 -6.56
CA CYS A 119 2.71 9.33 -6.18
C CYS A 119 1.46 9.84 -5.47
N ASN A 120 1.63 10.60 -4.40
CA ASN A 120 0.52 11.22 -3.67
C ASN A 120 -0.23 12.17 -4.60
N LEU A 121 -1.57 12.15 -4.55
CA LEU A 121 -2.41 13.01 -5.39
C LEU A 121 -2.29 14.51 -5.06
N LEU A 122 -1.85 14.87 -3.84
CA LEU A 122 -1.74 16.25 -3.39
C LEU A 122 -0.29 16.73 -3.35
N TYR A 123 0.61 15.90 -2.84
CA TYR A 123 2.01 16.28 -2.61
C TYR A 123 2.91 15.70 -3.70
N LYS A 124 3.42 16.57 -4.57
CA LYS A 124 4.39 16.18 -5.58
C LYS A 124 5.63 15.58 -4.92
N GLU A 125 6.16 14.53 -5.53
CA GLU A 125 7.36 13.81 -5.05
C GLU A 125 7.19 13.07 -3.72
N ASP A 126 6.01 13.10 -3.12
CA ASP A 126 5.64 12.17 -2.06
C ASP A 126 5.19 10.84 -2.68
N TYR A 127 5.84 9.76 -2.29
CA TYR A 127 5.60 8.42 -2.83
C TYR A 127 5.25 7.47 -1.70
N MET A 128 4.28 6.58 -1.93
CA MET A 128 4.03 5.47 -1.02
C MET A 128 5.28 4.59 -0.92
N LYS A 129 5.73 4.29 0.28
CA LYS A 129 6.97 3.55 0.55
C LYS A 129 6.66 2.40 1.51
N PHE A 130 6.91 1.18 1.05
CA PHE A 130 6.67 -0.03 1.83
C PHE A 130 7.99 -0.75 2.12
N PRO A 131 8.19 -1.29 3.33
CA PRO A 131 9.37 -2.09 3.62
C PRO A 131 9.33 -3.44 2.90
N ALA A 132 10.49 -3.86 2.42
CA ALA A 132 10.70 -5.16 1.83
C ALA A 132 12.12 -5.68 2.08
N VAL A 133 12.30 -6.97 1.85
CA VAL A 133 13.60 -7.60 1.61
C VAL A 133 13.58 -8.25 0.24
N ILE A 134 14.73 -8.68 -0.26
CA ILE A 134 14.79 -9.42 -1.52
C ILE A 134 14.51 -10.91 -1.31
N ASN A 135 13.96 -11.58 -2.31
CA ASN A 135 13.81 -13.05 -2.39
C ASN A 135 14.73 -13.68 -3.46
N ASP A 136 15.79 -12.98 -3.88
CA ASP A 136 16.68 -13.47 -4.93
C ASP A 136 17.50 -14.69 -4.43
N PRO A 137 17.46 -15.86 -5.12
CA PRO A 137 18.25 -17.03 -4.76
C PRO A 137 19.75 -16.74 -4.72
N ASP A 138 20.23 -15.82 -5.55
CA ASP A 138 21.64 -15.40 -5.61
C ASP A 138 22.09 -14.62 -4.37
N GLY A 139 21.14 -14.25 -3.50
CA GLY A 139 21.43 -13.56 -2.24
C GLY A 139 21.68 -12.05 -2.41
N PHE A 140 21.54 -11.52 -3.62
CA PHE A 140 21.53 -10.09 -3.90
C PHE A 140 20.68 -9.81 -5.15
N THR A 141 20.27 -8.55 -5.33
CA THR A 141 19.63 -8.10 -6.57
C THR A 141 20.19 -6.76 -7.01
N TYR A 142 20.21 -6.50 -8.31
CA TYR A 142 20.72 -5.26 -8.88
C TYR A 142 19.66 -4.16 -8.87
N VAL A 143 20.04 -2.99 -8.37
CA VAL A 143 19.27 -1.76 -8.52
C VAL A 143 19.74 -1.05 -9.78
N ARG A 144 18.79 -0.72 -10.64
CA ARG A 144 19.08 -0.16 -11.97
C ARG A 144 18.61 1.28 -12.11
N GLU A 145 19.28 2.04 -12.96
CA GLU A 145 18.95 3.44 -13.20
C GLU A 145 17.58 3.64 -13.87
N ARG A 146 17.19 2.71 -14.75
CA ARG A 146 15.90 2.73 -15.46
C ARG A 146 15.20 1.37 -15.28
N PRO A 147 13.86 1.29 -15.49
CA PRO A 147 13.09 0.06 -15.37
C PRO A 147 13.35 -0.90 -16.55
N THR A 148 14.59 -1.33 -16.72
CA THR A 148 15.02 -2.27 -17.77
C THR A 148 16.33 -2.93 -17.39
N THR A 149 16.47 -4.22 -17.74
CA THR A 149 17.68 -5.01 -17.53
C THR A 149 18.89 -4.50 -18.31
N LYS A 150 18.67 -3.69 -19.35
CA LYS A 150 19.75 -3.09 -20.17
C LYS A 150 20.36 -1.84 -19.55
N SER A 151 19.74 -1.26 -18.52
CA SER A 151 20.24 -0.01 -17.93
C SER A 151 21.36 -0.25 -16.94
N LYS A 152 22.15 0.80 -16.70
CA LYS A 152 23.28 0.79 -15.78
C LYS A 152 22.84 0.37 -14.38
N VAL A 153 23.66 -0.49 -13.77
CA VAL A 153 23.51 -0.86 -12.36
C VAL A 153 24.03 0.31 -11.51
N LYS A 154 23.21 0.80 -10.58
CA LYS A 154 23.58 1.85 -9.63
C LYS A 154 24.13 1.28 -8.33
N THR A 155 23.50 0.21 -7.82
CA THR A 155 23.90 -0.46 -6.57
C THR A 155 23.32 -1.88 -6.53
N LYS A 156 23.54 -2.59 -5.42
CA LYS A 156 22.93 -3.89 -5.12
C LYS A 156 22.31 -3.89 -3.73
N ILE A 157 21.19 -4.58 -3.59
CA ILE A 157 20.58 -4.90 -2.29
C ILE A 157 20.91 -6.34 -1.98
N ARG A 158 21.33 -6.62 -0.74
CA ARG A 158 21.68 -7.98 -0.30
C ARG A 158 20.50 -8.65 0.42
N ARG A 159 20.55 -9.99 0.55
CA ARG A 159 19.58 -10.77 1.32
C ARG A 159 19.45 -10.22 2.74
N ASN A 160 18.22 -10.13 3.23
CA ASN A 160 17.85 -9.61 4.55
C ASN A 160 18.15 -8.11 4.79
N GLN A 161 18.70 -7.39 3.80
CA GLN A 161 18.76 -5.93 3.86
C GLN A 161 17.36 -5.38 3.63
N ILE A 162 16.86 -4.61 4.60
CA ILE A 162 15.57 -3.92 4.50
C ILE A 162 15.76 -2.70 3.59
N PHE A 163 14.80 -2.48 2.71
CA PHE A 163 14.71 -1.29 1.86
C PHE A 163 13.26 -0.90 1.69
N LEU A 164 13.02 0.31 1.20
CA LEU A 164 11.69 0.78 0.87
C LEU A 164 11.45 0.74 -0.63
N TYR A 165 10.22 0.42 -1.04
CA TYR A 165 9.83 0.40 -2.45
C TYR A 165 8.44 1.00 -2.68
N THR A 166 8.23 1.47 -3.91
CA THR A 166 6.93 1.95 -4.41
C THR A 166 6.49 1.05 -5.57
N PRO A 167 5.35 0.35 -5.45
CA PRO A 167 4.72 -0.33 -6.58
C PRO A 167 4.37 0.68 -7.69
N ILE A 168 4.51 0.27 -8.94
CA ILE A 168 4.04 1.04 -10.09
C ILE A 168 3.05 0.15 -10.85
N TRP A 169 1.81 0.62 -10.99
CA TRP A 169 0.76 -0.09 -11.71
C TRP A 169 1.17 -0.32 -13.17
N GLY A 170 0.92 -1.53 -13.68
CA GLY A 170 1.27 -1.91 -15.05
C GLY A 170 2.77 -2.01 -15.33
N SER A 171 3.63 -1.93 -14.32
CA SER A 171 5.08 -2.02 -14.46
C SER A 171 5.65 -3.19 -13.66
N ASP A 172 6.46 -4.00 -14.34
CA ASP A 172 7.28 -5.06 -13.74
C ASP A 172 8.44 -4.52 -12.87
N TRP A 173 8.63 -3.21 -12.85
CA TRP A 173 9.70 -2.55 -12.09
C TRP A 173 9.10 -1.64 -11.04
N CYS A 174 9.66 -1.71 -9.84
CA CYS A 174 9.31 -0.87 -8.70
C CYS A 174 10.39 0.19 -8.48
N ARG A 175 10.00 1.37 -7.99
CA ARG A 175 10.97 2.35 -7.47
C ARG A 175 11.48 1.85 -6.14
N VAL A 176 12.76 2.07 -5.86
CA VAL A 176 13.38 1.69 -4.60
C VAL A 176 14.17 2.83 -3.98
N TYR A 177 14.20 2.83 -2.66
CA TYR A 177 14.81 3.83 -1.81
C TYR A 177 15.74 3.16 -0.81
N PHE A 178 16.69 3.91 -0.28
CA PHE A 178 17.39 3.47 0.93
C PHE A 178 16.44 3.40 2.12
N ASP A 179 16.95 2.83 3.20
CA ASP A 179 16.21 2.47 4.39
C ASP A 179 15.50 3.68 5.00
N ASP A 180 16.17 4.82 5.15
CA ASP A 180 15.57 6.08 5.62
C ASP A 180 14.47 6.68 4.71
N GLY A 181 14.23 6.09 3.53
CA GLY A 181 13.27 6.56 2.54
C GLY A 181 13.59 7.91 1.90
N SER A 182 14.70 8.54 2.26
CA SER A 182 15.06 9.89 1.81
C SER A 182 15.61 9.86 0.39
N LEU A 183 16.36 8.80 0.03
CA LEU A 183 17.06 8.74 -1.24
C LEU A 183 16.47 7.70 -2.19
N PHE A 184 15.95 8.18 -3.33
CA PHE A 184 15.64 7.32 -4.48
C PHE A 184 16.92 6.74 -5.09
N ILE A 185 17.06 5.42 -5.07
CA ILE A 185 18.28 4.75 -5.51
C ILE A 185 18.16 4.10 -6.89
N GLY A 186 16.95 3.78 -7.36
CA GLY A 186 16.71 3.26 -8.70
C GLY A 186 15.50 2.35 -8.79
N TYR A 187 15.58 1.33 -9.65
CA TYR A 187 14.50 0.39 -9.92
C TYR A 187 14.94 -1.06 -9.70
N ILE A 188 14.04 -1.88 -9.16
CA ILE A 188 14.19 -3.33 -9.00
C ILE A 188 13.01 -4.03 -9.68
N TYR A 189 13.28 -5.20 -10.27
CA TYR A 189 12.25 -6.05 -10.85
C TYR A 189 11.36 -6.64 -9.75
N HIS A 190 10.04 -6.48 -9.85
CA HIS A 190 9.08 -6.75 -8.77
C HIS A 190 9.16 -8.19 -8.22
N LYS A 191 9.46 -9.19 -9.07
CA LYS A 191 9.61 -10.58 -8.62
C LYS A 191 10.79 -10.82 -7.68
N ARG A 192 11.71 -9.85 -7.56
CA ARG A 192 12.86 -9.89 -6.65
C ARG A 192 12.54 -9.29 -5.28
N ILE A 193 11.33 -8.78 -5.08
CA ILE A 193 10.88 -8.12 -3.86
C ILE A 193 10.01 -9.11 -3.08
N LEU A 194 10.33 -9.28 -1.79
CA LEU A 194 9.49 -9.95 -0.81
C LEU A 194 8.83 -8.88 0.08
N PRO A 195 7.55 -8.56 -0.16
CA PRO A 195 6.83 -7.56 0.62
C PRO A 195 6.59 -8.03 2.06
N PHE A 196 6.30 -7.06 2.94
CA PHE A 196 6.08 -7.29 4.36
C PHE A 196 5.12 -8.45 4.65
N ASP A 197 3.94 -8.46 4.06
CA ASP A 197 2.88 -9.46 4.27
C ASP A 197 3.34 -10.91 3.97
N LYS A 198 4.27 -11.08 3.03
CA LYS A 198 4.85 -12.36 2.62
C LYS A 198 6.14 -12.72 3.35
N CYS A 199 6.66 -11.83 4.19
CA CYS A 199 7.88 -12.10 4.95
C CYS A 199 7.66 -13.08 6.13
N PRO A 200 8.69 -13.88 6.48
CA PRO A 200 8.74 -14.61 7.74
C PRO A 200 8.58 -13.69 8.96
N VAL A 201 8.11 -14.24 10.09
CA VAL A 201 7.78 -13.47 11.31
C VAL A 201 9.00 -12.72 11.88
N ASP A 202 10.20 -13.31 11.82
CA ASP A 202 11.44 -12.68 12.29
C ASP A 202 11.83 -11.49 11.42
N ILE A 203 11.65 -11.57 10.10
CA ILE A 203 11.87 -10.45 9.19
C ILE A 203 10.82 -9.36 9.37
N LYS A 204 9.54 -9.73 9.53
CA LYS A 204 8.46 -8.77 9.85
C LYS A 204 8.76 -7.97 11.11
N LYS A 205 9.23 -8.63 12.19
CA LYS A 205 9.64 -7.95 13.42
C LYS A 205 10.77 -6.95 13.20
N LYS A 206 11.76 -7.29 12.35
CA LYS A 206 12.84 -6.37 11.99
C LYS A 206 12.31 -5.17 11.19
N MET A 207 11.40 -5.38 10.25
CA MET A 207 10.76 -4.31 9.48
C MET A 207 9.94 -3.36 10.36
N ILE A 208 9.19 -3.90 11.33
CA ILE A 208 8.40 -3.08 12.26
C ILE A 208 9.34 -2.20 13.10
N ARG A 209 10.36 -2.79 13.73
CA ARG A 209 11.38 -2.02 14.47
C ARG A 209 12.03 -0.96 13.59
N PHE A 210 12.40 -1.35 12.38
CA PHE A 210 13.00 -0.45 11.41
C PHE A 210 12.14 0.78 11.07
N MET A 211 10.82 0.68 11.10
CA MET A 211 9.92 1.79 10.80
C MET A 211 9.56 2.66 12.01
N PHE A 212 9.66 2.14 13.23
CA PHE A 212 9.08 2.76 14.43
C PHE A 212 10.04 2.93 15.61
N ASP A 213 11.23 2.34 15.58
CA ASP A 213 12.32 2.56 16.54
C ASP A 213 13.35 3.55 15.96
#